data_AF-A0A3L6NFE0-F1
#
_entry.id   AF-A0A3L6NFE0-F1
#
_cell.length_a   1.000
_cell.length_b   1.000
_cell.length_c   1.000
_cell.angle_alpha   90.00
_cell.angle_beta   90.00
_cell.angle_gamma   90.00
#
_symmetry.space_group_name_H-M   'P 1'
#
loop_
_entity.id
_entity.type
_entity.pdbx_description
1 polymer ?
#
loop_
_entity_poly.entity_id
_entity_poly.type
_entity_poly.pdbx_seq_one_letter_code
_entity_poly.pdbx_strand_id
1 'polypeptide(L)'
;MAPSSLAIPISANQKTQKYAQKDVDHNLELLLEEVPLPPNEVLRIPTLFKNFTYPWPSNLDGLPPRLHRAAPGQSQVIAYLLVAINGVVIGSDGLTAKPWGPIVDDHDTLEQAMRDVYGQAGIKVHFVDDFMSHHVNGGGFHCGTNTLRDTRVEWWS
;
A
#
# COMPACT_ATOMS: atom_id res chain seq x y z
N MET A 1 -16.68 -32.30 1.07
CA MET A 1 -15.99 -31.64 -0.06
C MET A 1 -15.32 -30.39 0.49
N ALA A 2 -14.00 -30.42 0.65
CA ALA A 2 -13.23 -29.21 0.96
C ALA A 2 -13.26 -28.30 -0.28
N PRO A 3 -13.39 -26.96 -0.13
CA PRO A 3 -13.29 -26.08 -1.28
C PRO A 3 -11.87 -26.23 -1.85
N SER A 4 -11.77 -26.55 -3.14
CA SER A 4 -10.51 -26.52 -3.87
C SER A 4 -9.86 -25.16 -3.64
N SER A 5 -8.68 -25.11 -3.03
CA SER A 5 -8.00 -23.84 -2.84
C SER A 5 -7.72 -23.24 -4.23
N LEU A 6 -8.34 -22.10 -4.52
CA LEU A 6 -7.98 -21.23 -5.63
C LEU A 6 -6.61 -20.62 -5.34
N ALA A 7 -5.56 -21.46 -5.37
CA ALA A 7 -4.19 -20.99 -5.31
C ALA A 7 -3.92 -20.26 -6.63
N ILE A 8 -3.71 -18.95 -6.55
CA ILE A 8 -3.26 -18.16 -7.70
C ILE A 8 -1.91 -18.74 -8.14
N PRO A 9 -1.74 -19.15 -9.42
CA PRO A 9 -0.47 -19.66 -9.90
C PRO A 9 0.65 -18.66 -9.63
N ILE A 10 1.81 -19.13 -9.15
CA ILE A 10 2.98 -18.29 -8.82
C ILE A 10 3.34 -17.37 -10.00
N SER A 11 3.27 -17.89 -11.22
CA SER A 11 3.55 -17.13 -12.45
C SER A 11 2.57 -15.96 -12.69
N ALA A 12 1.29 -16.13 -12.37
CA ALA A 12 0.28 -15.07 -12.49
C ALA A 12 0.47 -13.98 -11.42
N ASN A 13 0.87 -14.36 -10.21
CA ASN A 13 1.22 -13.42 -9.16
C ASN A 13 2.49 -12.62 -9.55
N GLN A 14 3.54 -13.28 -10.02
CA GLN A 14 4.77 -12.63 -10.50
C GLN A 14 4.51 -11.62 -11.62
N LYS A 15 3.60 -11.95 -12.57
CA LYS A 15 3.20 -11.00 -13.62
C LYS A 15 2.55 -9.75 -13.04
N THR A 16 1.71 -9.92 -12.01
CA THR A 16 1.06 -8.80 -11.31
C THR A 16 2.09 -7.95 -10.57
N GLN A 17 3.05 -8.54 -9.86
CA GLN A 17 4.10 -7.78 -9.17
C GLN A 17 4.96 -7.00 -10.16
N LYS A 18 5.37 -7.61 -11.29
CA LYS A 18 6.12 -6.92 -12.34
C LYS A 18 5.35 -5.73 -12.92
N TYR A 19 4.05 -5.90 -13.15
CA TYR A 19 3.18 -4.83 -13.63
C TYR A 19 3.11 -3.67 -12.64
N ALA A 20 2.83 -3.96 -11.36
CA ALA A 20 2.76 -2.95 -10.30
C ALA A 20 4.10 -2.24 -10.08
N GLN A 21 5.21 -3.00 -10.06
CA GLN A 21 6.56 -2.46 -9.86
C GLN A 21 6.94 -1.46 -10.96
N LYS A 22 6.61 -1.76 -12.22
CA LYS A 22 6.83 -0.84 -13.35
C LYS A 22 6.14 0.51 -13.14
N ASP A 23 4.89 0.52 -12.63
CA ASP A 23 4.17 1.77 -12.35
C ASP A 23 4.72 2.47 -11.08
N VAL A 24 5.15 1.73 -10.06
CA VAL A 24 5.81 2.30 -8.86
C VAL A 24 7.13 2.96 -9.22
N ASP A 25 7.98 2.30 -10.01
CA ASP A 25 9.28 2.86 -10.42
C ASP A 25 9.10 4.10 -11.30
N HIS A 26 8.14 4.10 -12.22
CA HIS A 26 7.82 5.29 -13.00
C HIS A 26 7.37 6.47 -12.14
N ASN A 27 6.52 6.24 -11.13
CA ASN A 27 6.13 7.30 -10.19
C ASN A 27 7.31 7.79 -9.34
N LEU A 28 8.22 6.90 -8.96
CA LEU A 28 9.42 7.27 -8.23
C LEU A 28 10.33 8.17 -9.08
N GLU A 29 10.53 7.85 -10.35
CA GLU A 29 11.29 8.70 -11.29
C GLU A 29 10.71 10.11 -11.34
N LEU A 30 9.40 10.24 -11.59
CA LEU A 30 8.71 11.53 -11.61
C LEU A 30 8.82 12.28 -10.28
N LEU A 31 8.66 11.59 -9.15
CA LEU A 31 8.77 12.23 -7.83
C LEU A 31 10.17 12.80 -7.58
N LEU A 32 11.22 12.08 -7.99
CA LEU A 32 12.60 12.52 -7.83
C LEU A 32 12.98 13.66 -8.78
N GLU A 33 12.26 13.82 -9.90
CA GLU A 33 12.38 14.99 -10.78
C GLU A 33 11.76 16.26 -10.17
N GLU A 34 10.66 16.11 -9.43
CA GLU A 34 9.84 17.23 -8.95
C GLU A 34 10.13 17.64 -7.50
N VAL A 35 10.70 16.75 -6.70
CA VAL A 35 10.95 16.96 -5.27
C VAL A 35 12.46 16.98 -5.03
N PRO A 36 13.00 17.91 -4.21
CA PRO A 36 14.41 17.95 -3.85
C PRO A 36 14.75 16.85 -2.83
N LEU A 37 14.47 15.59 -3.17
CA LEU A 37 14.77 14.40 -2.37
C LEU A 37 15.89 13.62 -3.08
N PRO A 38 17.04 13.39 -2.44
CA PRO A 38 18.11 12.63 -3.08
C PRO A 38 17.76 11.13 -3.12
N PRO A 39 18.12 10.39 -4.19
CA PRO A 39 17.70 8.99 -4.36
C PRO A 39 18.11 8.05 -3.22
N ASN A 40 19.20 8.34 -2.51
CA ASN A 40 19.67 7.55 -1.36
C ASN A 40 18.83 7.74 -0.09
N GLU A 41 17.89 8.68 -0.07
CA GLU A 41 16.91 8.85 1.02
C GLU A 41 15.60 8.08 0.75
N VAL A 42 15.51 7.39 -0.39
CA VAL A 42 14.33 6.58 -0.73
C VAL A 42 14.44 5.20 -0.09
N LEU A 43 13.61 4.97 0.92
CA LEU A 43 13.46 3.66 1.56
C LEU A 43 12.33 2.85 0.90
N ARG A 44 12.58 1.56 0.67
CA ARG A 44 11.61 0.65 0.02
C ARG A 44 10.98 -0.30 1.04
N ILE A 45 9.67 -0.28 1.12
CA ILE A 45 8.89 -1.14 2.01
C ILE A 45 8.35 -2.34 1.20
N PRO A 46 8.49 -3.58 1.70
CA PRO A 46 7.94 -4.75 1.02
C PRO A 46 6.41 -4.67 0.92
N THR A 47 5.87 -4.90 -0.27
CA THR A 47 4.43 -4.95 -0.53
C THR A 47 4.14 -5.94 -1.65
N LEU A 48 2.92 -6.50 -1.66
CA LEU A 48 2.44 -7.39 -2.70
C LEU A 48 1.08 -6.91 -3.21
N PHE A 49 0.84 -7.10 -4.50
CA PHE A 49 -0.39 -6.71 -5.17
C PHE A 49 -1.15 -7.91 -5.75
N LYS A 50 -2.47 -7.81 -5.85
CA LYS A 50 -3.30 -8.72 -6.65
C LYS A 50 -4.00 -7.94 -7.75
N ASN A 51 -4.20 -8.60 -8.88
CA ASN A 51 -5.00 -8.03 -9.95
C ASN A 51 -6.45 -7.91 -9.47
N PHE A 52 -7.00 -6.71 -9.55
CA PHE A 52 -8.37 -6.35 -9.17
C PHE A 52 -9.07 -5.63 -10.33
N THR A 53 -8.64 -5.91 -11.56
CA THR A 53 -9.25 -5.36 -12.78
C THR A 53 -10.66 -5.88 -12.87
N TYR A 54 -11.61 -4.98 -12.64
CA TYR A 54 -13.03 -5.30 -12.67
C TYR A 54 -13.72 -4.47 -13.75
N PRO A 55 -14.64 -5.06 -14.54
CA PRO A 55 -15.42 -4.33 -15.53
C PRO A 55 -16.54 -3.55 -14.83
N TRP A 56 -16.18 -2.49 -14.10
CA TRP A 56 -17.13 -1.67 -13.36
C TRP A 56 -18.29 -1.23 -14.27
N PRO A 57 -19.56 -1.55 -13.92
CA PRO A 57 -20.69 -1.09 -14.72
C PRO A 57 -20.67 0.44 -14.77
N SER A 58 -21.04 1.00 -15.92
CA SER A 58 -21.32 2.43 -16.01
C SER A 58 -22.54 2.71 -15.15
N ASN A 59 -22.48 3.71 -14.26
CA ASN A 59 -23.63 4.04 -13.45
C ASN A 59 -24.82 4.39 -14.37
N LEU A 60 -26.01 3.88 -14.03
CA LEU A 60 -27.24 4.17 -14.77
C LEU A 60 -27.85 5.54 -14.38
N ASP A 61 -27.26 6.21 -13.39
CA ASP A 61 -27.71 7.50 -12.84
C ASP A 61 -27.10 8.72 -13.55
N GLY A 62 -26.22 8.52 -14.53
CA GLY A 62 -25.55 9.60 -15.27
C GLY A 62 -24.40 10.28 -14.50
N LEU A 63 -24.09 9.84 -13.28
CA LEU A 63 -22.92 10.30 -12.53
C LEU A 63 -21.68 9.51 -12.97
N PRO A 64 -20.48 10.12 -12.91
CA PRO A 64 -19.26 9.38 -13.14
C PRO A 64 -19.17 8.20 -12.15
N PRO A 65 -18.76 7.00 -12.61
CA PRO A 65 -18.61 5.86 -11.72
C PRO A 65 -17.59 6.17 -10.64
N ARG A 66 -17.87 5.73 -9.40
CA ARG A 66 -16.93 5.90 -8.27
C ARG A 66 -15.56 5.26 -8.55
N LEU A 67 -15.54 4.23 -9.39
CA LEU A 67 -14.32 3.54 -9.83
C LEU A 67 -14.24 3.59 -11.35
N HIS A 68 -13.14 4.11 -11.87
CA HIS A 68 -12.87 4.09 -13.30
C HIS A 68 -12.58 2.67 -13.77
N ARG A 69 -13.00 2.34 -15.00
CA ARG A 69 -12.53 1.11 -15.67
C ARG A 69 -11.04 1.26 -15.99
N ALA A 70 -10.30 0.16 -15.91
CA ALA A 70 -8.97 0.12 -16.49
C ALA A 70 -9.05 0.45 -17.99
N ALA A 71 -8.14 1.29 -18.49
CA ALA A 71 -8.01 1.53 -19.92
C ALA A 71 -7.62 0.22 -20.65
N PRO A 72 -7.92 0.08 -21.95
CA PRO A 72 -7.49 -1.08 -22.72
C PRO A 72 -5.99 -1.35 -22.56
N GLY A 73 -5.62 -2.58 -22.19
CA GLY A 73 -4.23 -2.98 -21.95
C GLY A 73 -3.67 -2.62 -20.56
N GLN A 74 -4.44 -1.94 -19.71
CA GLN A 74 -4.07 -1.66 -18.32
C GLN A 74 -4.78 -2.60 -17.34
N SER A 75 -4.26 -2.67 -16.12
CA SER A 75 -4.85 -3.43 -15.01
C SER A 75 -4.99 -2.55 -13.78
N GLN A 76 -6.05 -2.77 -13.02
CA GLN A 76 -6.16 -2.28 -11.66
C GLN A 76 -5.58 -3.32 -10.71
N VAL A 77 -4.82 -2.84 -9.73
CA VAL A 77 -4.25 -3.68 -8.68
C VAL A 77 -4.66 -3.16 -7.32
N ILE A 78 -4.76 -4.07 -6.37
CA ILE A 78 -5.00 -3.75 -4.96
C ILE A 78 -4.00 -4.51 -4.10
N ALA A 79 -3.82 -4.07 -2.86
CA ALA A 79 -3.06 -4.77 -1.84
C ALA A 79 -3.41 -6.27 -1.77
N TYR A 80 -2.41 -7.14 -1.89
CA TYR A 80 -2.55 -8.58 -1.68
C TYR A 80 -2.52 -8.90 -0.19
N LEU A 81 -1.47 -8.42 0.50
CA LEU A 81 -1.34 -8.35 1.95
C LEU A 81 -1.38 -6.87 2.36
N LEU A 82 -1.51 -6.59 3.65
CA LEU A 82 -1.68 -5.21 4.13
C LEU A 82 -0.43 -4.38 3.84
N VAL A 83 -0.65 -3.11 3.47
CA VAL A 83 0.40 -2.23 2.98
C VAL A 83 0.80 -1.24 4.07
N ALA A 84 2.00 -1.42 4.63
CA ALA A 84 2.48 -0.58 5.71
C ALA A 84 2.72 0.89 5.32
N ILE A 85 2.94 1.20 4.04
CA ILE A 85 3.13 2.59 3.59
C ILE A 85 1.88 3.46 3.79
N ASN A 86 0.70 2.84 3.85
CA ASN A 86 -0.60 3.50 4.08
C ASN A 86 -0.84 3.71 5.59
N GLY A 87 0.18 4.21 6.30
CA GLY A 87 0.14 4.50 7.74
C GLY A 87 0.04 5.99 8.04
N VAL A 88 0.12 6.35 9.32
CA VAL A 88 0.24 7.74 9.78
C VAL A 88 1.50 7.89 10.64
N VAL A 89 2.16 9.05 10.54
CA VAL A 89 3.32 9.40 11.37
C VAL A 89 2.93 10.47 12.37
N ILE A 90 3.19 10.22 13.65
CA ILE A 90 2.93 11.10 14.80
C ILE A 90 4.23 11.24 15.60
N GLY A 91 4.88 12.42 15.51
CA GLY A 91 6.20 12.62 16.10
C GLY A 91 7.24 11.67 15.48
N SER A 92 7.91 10.88 16.33
CA SER A 92 8.89 9.85 15.93
C SER A 92 8.26 8.48 15.66
N ASP A 93 6.95 8.34 15.83
CA ASP A 93 6.27 7.05 15.81
C ASP A 93 5.39 6.93 14.56
N GLY A 94 5.48 5.77 13.91
CA GLY A 94 4.63 5.39 12.78
C GLY A 94 3.56 4.41 13.26
N LEU A 95 2.31 4.62 12.85
CA LEU A 95 1.23 3.65 13.05
C LEU A 95 0.77 3.16 11.69
N THR A 96 0.69 1.84 11.53
CA THR A 96 0.30 1.25 10.26
C THR A 96 -0.39 -0.10 10.41
N ALA A 97 -0.94 -0.61 9.31
CA ALA A 97 -1.63 -1.89 9.26
C ALA A 97 -0.67 -3.06 9.55
N LYS A 98 -1.11 -4.02 10.37
CA LYS A 98 -0.37 -5.27 10.62
C LYS A 98 -0.26 -6.06 9.31
N PRO A 99 0.95 -6.45 8.85
CA PRO A 99 1.12 -7.04 7.52
C PRO A 99 0.61 -8.49 7.41
N TRP A 100 0.49 -9.20 8.54
CA TRP A 100 0.09 -10.60 8.61
C TRP A 100 0.93 -11.48 7.66
N GLY A 101 2.25 -11.30 7.75
CA GLY A 101 3.22 -12.03 6.96
C GLY A 101 3.41 -13.48 7.43
N PRO A 102 4.19 -14.27 6.68
CA PRO A 102 4.58 -15.61 7.11
C PRO A 102 5.30 -15.58 8.45
N ILE A 103 4.94 -16.52 9.33
CA ILE A 103 5.63 -16.73 10.60
C ILE A 103 6.80 -17.67 10.38
N VAL A 104 8.01 -17.20 10.71
CA VAL A 104 9.25 -17.98 10.71
C VAL A 104 9.91 -17.77 12.07
N ASP A 105 10.29 -18.86 12.74
CA ASP A 105 10.86 -18.82 14.10
C ASP A 105 10.02 -17.98 15.09
N ASP A 106 8.68 -18.15 15.06
CA ASP A 106 7.70 -17.40 15.86
C ASP A 106 7.65 -15.88 15.61
N HIS A 107 8.22 -15.41 14.50
CA HIS A 107 8.20 -14.00 14.09
C HIS A 107 7.51 -13.77 12.74
N ASP A 108 6.67 -12.73 12.66
CA ASP A 108 6.13 -12.24 11.38
C ASP A 108 7.27 -11.59 10.57
N THR A 109 7.66 -12.25 9.48
CA THR A 109 8.82 -11.86 8.68
C THR A 109 8.62 -10.52 7.97
N LEU A 110 7.37 -10.21 7.56
CA LEU A 110 7.07 -8.93 6.92
C LEU A 110 7.04 -7.81 7.96
N GLU A 111 6.51 -8.09 9.15
CA GLU A 111 6.54 -7.14 10.26
C GLU A 111 7.99 -6.76 10.61
N GLN A 112 8.88 -7.75 10.70
CA GLN A 112 10.30 -7.51 10.97
C GLN A 112 10.96 -6.69 9.84
N ALA A 113 10.77 -7.08 8.58
CA ALA A 113 11.33 -6.34 7.45
C ALA A 113 10.84 -4.88 7.41
N MET A 114 9.58 -4.65 7.76
CA MET A 114 9.02 -3.29 7.87
C MET A 114 9.65 -2.52 9.03
N ARG A 115 9.84 -3.14 10.20
CA ARG A 115 10.54 -2.52 11.34
C ARG A 115 11.96 -2.10 10.95
N ASP A 116 12.68 -2.94 10.24
CA ASP A 116 14.06 -2.66 9.81
C ASP A 116 14.12 -1.48 8.82
N VAL A 117 13.15 -1.38 7.91
CA VAL A 117 13.07 -0.26 6.96
C VAL A 117 12.68 1.04 7.66
N TYR A 118 11.62 1.05 8.49
CA TYR A 118 11.24 2.26 9.24
C TYR A 118 12.33 2.71 10.22
N GLY A 119 13.05 1.75 10.82
CA GLY A 119 14.17 2.01 11.72
C GLY A 119 15.31 2.77 11.04
N GLN A 120 15.56 2.58 9.74
CA GLN A 120 16.55 3.35 8.98
C GLN A 120 16.19 4.85 8.90
N ALA A 121 14.91 5.18 8.96
CA ALA A 121 14.42 6.57 9.04
C ALA A 121 14.30 7.10 10.49
N GLY A 122 14.72 6.32 11.50
CA GLY A 122 14.52 6.66 12.91
C GLY A 122 13.07 6.60 13.37
N ILE A 123 12.18 5.93 12.63
CA ILE A 123 10.76 5.82 12.94
C ILE A 123 10.50 4.54 13.72
N LYS A 124 9.89 4.66 14.90
CA LYS A 124 9.38 3.50 15.66
C LYS A 124 7.99 3.13 15.14
N VAL A 125 7.87 1.99 14.47
CA VAL A 125 6.59 1.54 13.91
C VAL A 125 5.78 0.66 14.88
N HIS A 126 4.48 0.94 14.95
CA HIS A 126 3.46 0.20 15.69
C HIS A 126 2.44 -0.35 14.70
N PHE A 127 2.12 -1.63 14.84
CA PHE A 127 1.21 -2.33 13.93
C PHE A 127 -0.17 -2.48 14.57
N VAL A 128 -1.19 -2.09 13.82
CA VAL A 128 -2.59 -2.18 14.22
C VAL A 128 -3.28 -3.22 13.35
N ASP A 129 -3.99 -4.15 13.98
CA ASP A 129 -4.83 -5.08 13.25
C ASP A 129 -6.10 -4.38 12.77
N ASP A 130 -6.10 -3.99 11.50
CA ASP A 130 -7.23 -3.42 10.79
C ASP A 130 -7.83 -4.40 9.76
N PHE A 131 -7.38 -5.67 9.74
CA PHE A 131 -7.64 -6.59 8.63
C PHE A 131 -9.14 -6.73 8.32
N MET A 132 -9.92 -7.11 9.34
CA MET A 132 -11.36 -7.31 9.19
C MET A 132 -12.15 -6.00 9.09
N SER A 133 -11.59 -4.90 9.59
CA SER A 133 -12.29 -3.61 9.63
C SER A 133 -12.16 -2.80 8.34
N HIS A 134 -10.97 -2.80 7.72
CA HIS A 134 -10.64 -1.96 6.58
C HIS A 134 -10.13 -2.75 5.38
N HIS A 135 -9.17 -3.68 5.59
CA HIS A 135 -8.47 -4.33 4.50
C HIS A 135 -9.37 -5.23 3.63
N VAL A 136 -10.23 -6.04 4.25
CA VAL A 136 -11.15 -6.93 3.52
C VAL A 136 -12.10 -6.18 2.57
N ASN A 137 -12.36 -4.89 2.85
CA ASN A 137 -13.17 -4.01 2.02
C ASN A 137 -12.34 -3.18 1.01
N GLY A 138 -11.06 -3.50 0.85
CA GLY A 138 -10.13 -2.84 -0.07
C GLY A 138 -9.52 -1.54 0.44
N GLY A 139 -9.65 -1.24 1.74
CA GLY A 139 -9.00 -0.11 2.40
C GLY A 139 -7.68 -0.49 3.08
N GLY A 140 -7.21 0.42 3.94
CA GLY A 140 -6.08 0.22 4.85
C GLY A 140 -6.13 1.23 5.98
N PHE A 141 -5.09 1.23 6.82
CA PHE A 141 -5.05 2.02 8.04
C PHE A 141 -5.29 3.52 7.82
N HIS A 142 -4.59 4.15 6.86
CA HIS A 142 -4.81 5.57 6.53
C HIS A 142 -6.20 5.83 5.93
N CYS A 143 -6.87 4.84 5.34
CA CYS A 143 -8.25 5.03 4.87
C CYS A 143 -9.24 5.27 6.01
N GLY A 144 -8.94 4.75 7.21
CA GLY A 144 -9.76 4.91 8.42
C GLY A 144 -9.29 6.01 9.37
N THR A 145 -8.16 6.67 9.08
CA THR A 145 -7.52 7.61 10.00
C THR A 145 -7.16 8.92 9.30
N ASN A 146 -7.03 9.98 10.09
CA ASN A 146 -6.49 11.25 9.63
C ASN A 146 -5.82 11.96 10.81
N THR A 147 -4.94 12.92 10.54
CA THR A 147 -4.19 13.67 11.57
C THR A 147 -4.31 15.17 11.32
N LEU A 148 -4.62 15.94 12.35
CA LEU A 148 -4.41 17.39 12.35
C LEU A 148 -2.95 17.65 12.74
N ARG A 149 -2.29 18.53 11.99
CA ARG A 149 -0.88 18.90 12.20
C ARG A 149 -0.76 20.36 12.57
N ASP A 150 0.35 20.69 13.22
CA ASP A 150 0.69 22.07 13.54
C ASP A 150 0.81 22.91 12.25
N THR A 151 0.23 24.11 12.27
CA THR A 151 0.14 25.04 11.13
C THR A 151 0.79 26.39 11.43
N ARG A 152 1.63 26.49 12.45
CA ARG A 152 2.28 27.74 12.87
C ARG A 152 3.32 28.31 11.88
N VAL A 153 3.57 27.64 10.76
CA VAL A 153 4.44 28.17 9.70
C VAL A 153 3.66 29.23 8.91
N GLU A 154 4.18 30.45 8.89
CA GLU A 154 3.59 31.56 8.12
C GLU A 154 3.83 31.33 6.62
N TRP A 155 2.77 31.32 5.82
CA TRP A 155 2.88 31.09 4.38
C TRP A 155 3.24 32.36 3.59
N TRP A 156 3.08 33.55 4.19
CA TRP A 156 3.28 34.85 3.56
C TRP A 156 4.67 35.46 3.81
N SER A 157 5.51 34.77 4.60
CA SER A 157 6.79 35.28 5.09
C SER A 157 7.97 34.76 4.28
#